data_AF-A0A536X8E2-F1
#
_entry.id   AF-A0A536X8E2-F1
#
_cell.length_a   1.000
_cell.length_b   1.000
_cell.length_c   1.000
_cell.angle_alpha   90.00
_cell.angle_beta   90.00
_cell.angle_gamma   90.00
#
_symmetry.space_group_name_H-M   'P 1'
#
loop_
_entity.id
_entity.type
_entity.pdbx_description
1 polymer ?
#
loop_
_entity_poly.entity_id
_entity_poly.type
_entity_poly.pdbx_seq_one_letter_code
_entity_poly.pdbx_strand_id
1 'polypeptide(L)'
;MCHTGNSGSYRGSRSRLVLLLSQCAVTVAVWLLFAAPLLVTGCSSIPADSGGLGQPSGLEKIRHVIVIYQENWSFDGLYGKFPGAEGLANAGERVTQMKKEGTPYTTLPQPLDTSKTPPAPDARFPPDLPAAPYDAARYVPPDRKTGDIVNRAFQERRQINGGRMDGFVAWSENGGLAMSYYDATDLPVGRLAQQYTLADHFFHSAFDGSLFNHFWLICACTPVWPSAPANLRIQLDAQGDVVRHGSVTPDGYVVHTVYPANPPYPATIRDPSQLMPLLTMPTIG
;
A
#
# COMPACT_ATOMS: atom_id res chain seq x y z
N MET A 1 61.03 14.13 39.38
CA MET A 1 60.25 13.27 40.28
C MET A 1 59.09 12.67 39.50
N CYS A 2 58.78 11.41 39.81
CA CYS A 2 58.13 10.42 38.96
C CYS A 2 56.63 10.61 38.66
N HIS A 3 56.28 9.98 37.53
CA HIS A 3 55.15 9.09 37.28
C HIS A 3 53.95 9.53 36.41
N THR A 4 53.71 8.58 35.50
CA THR A 4 52.89 8.42 34.32
C THR A 4 51.59 7.66 34.59
N GLY A 5 50.61 7.80 33.68
CA GLY A 5 49.61 6.76 33.34
C GLY A 5 48.17 7.28 33.36
N ASN A 6 47.25 6.88 32.48
CA ASN A 6 47.30 6.06 31.26
C ASN A 6 45.97 6.28 30.51
N SER A 7 45.99 6.23 29.18
CA SER A 7 44.86 6.32 28.26
C SER A 7 44.26 4.94 27.96
N GLY A 8 42.95 4.78 28.09
CA GLY A 8 42.23 3.53 27.76
C GLY A 8 41.63 3.54 26.36
N SER A 9 42.05 2.59 25.52
CA SER A 9 41.50 2.31 24.19
C SER A 9 40.31 1.34 24.25
N TYR A 10 39.20 1.66 23.60
CA TYR A 10 38.09 0.74 23.37
C TYR A 10 38.33 -0.11 22.11
N ARG A 11 38.32 -1.44 22.29
CA ARG A 11 38.50 -2.47 21.25
C ARG A 11 37.13 -3.03 20.89
N GLY A 12 36.84 -3.14 19.59
CA GLY A 12 35.58 -3.69 19.08
C GLY A 12 35.43 -5.20 19.26
N SER A 13 34.18 -5.66 19.25
CA SER A 13 33.82 -7.05 18.98
C SER A 13 32.53 -7.08 18.14
N ARG A 14 32.64 -7.62 16.92
CA ARG A 14 31.51 -8.00 16.06
C ARG A 14 31.27 -9.49 16.26
N SER A 15 30.12 -9.86 16.81
CA SER A 15 29.70 -11.27 16.90
C SER A 15 28.97 -11.66 15.62
N ARG A 16 29.54 -12.61 14.86
CA ARG A 16 28.86 -13.33 13.77
C ARG A 16 28.38 -14.68 14.31
N LEU A 17 27.08 -14.93 14.19
CA LEU A 17 26.45 -16.21 14.47
C LEU A 17 26.70 -17.16 13.29
N VAL A 18 27.33 -18.30 13.56
CA VAL A 18 27.61 -19.37 12.60
C VAL A 18 26.52 -20.45 12.75
N LEU A 19 25.80 -20.74 11.67
CA LEU A 19 24.94 -21.92 11.55
C LEU A 19 25.69 -22.97 10.73
N LEU A 20 26.02 -24.09 11.38
CA LEU A 20 26.63 -25.28 10.80
C LEU A 20 25.54 -26.22 10.28
N LEU A 21 25.55 -26.56 8.99
CA LEU A 21 25.01 -27.84 8.49
C LEU A 21 25.83 -28.34 7.29
N SER A 22 26.64 -29.36 7.59
CA SER A 22 26.99 -30.56 6.82
C SER A 22 27.32 -30.46 5.33
N GLN A 23 28.60 -30.64 4.98
CA GLN A 23 29.06 -31.05 3.65
C GLN A 23 29.67 -32.45 3.73
N CYS A 24 29.13 -33.40 2.95
CA CYS A 24 29.81 -34.64 2.61
C CYS A 24 31.00 -34.32 1.70
N ALA A 25 32.18 -34.78 2.10
CA ALA A 25 33.42 -34.67 1.35
C ALA A 25 33.46 -35.65 0.17
N VAL A 26 33.93 -35.17 -0.99
CA VAL A 26 34.80 -35.95 -1.89
C VAL A 26 35.84 -34.99 -2.47
N THR A 27 37.07 -35.15 -1.99
CA THR A 27 38.29 -34.53 -2.52
C THR A 27 38.86 -35.36 -3.66
N VAL A 28 39.15 -34.75 -4.81
CA VAL A 28 40.33 -35.09 -5.63
C VAL A 28 40.94 -33.79 -6.14
N ALA A 29 42.18 -33.54 -5.72
CA ALA A 29 43.00 -32.42 -6.12
C ALA A 29 43.71 -32.72 -7.45
N VAL A 30 43.73 -31.76 -8.37
CA VAL A 30 44.77 -31.68 -9.41
C VAL A 30 45.31 -30.25 -9.39
N TRP A 31 46.58 -30.15 -8.96
CA TRP A 31 47.38 -28.93 -8.98
C TRP A 31 47.85 -28.65 -10.41
N LEU A 32 47.46 -27.51 -10.97
CA LEU A 32 48.17 -26.89 -12.09
C LEU A 32 48.58 -25.48 -11.68
N LEU A 33 49.90 -25.34 -11.49
CA LEU A 33 50.61 -24.09 -11.25
C LEU A 33 50.56 -23.24 -12.53
N PHE A 34 49.74 -22.18 -12.51
CA PHE A 34 49.95 -21.00 -13.33
C PHE A 34 49.94 -19.78 -12.42
N ALA A 35 51.13 -19.21 -12.20
CA ALA A 35 51.31 -17.94 -11.53
C ALA A 35 50.78 -16.82 -12.46
N ALA A 36 49.59 -16.31 -12.16
CA ALA A 36 49.09 -15.06 -12.71
C ALA A 36 49.40 -13.93 -11.70
N PRO A 37 49.94 -12.78 -12.13
CA PRO A 37 50.22 -11.67 -11.23
C PRO A 37 48.92 -11.11 -10.67
N LEU A 38 48.82 -11.03 -9.34
CA LEU A 38 47.79 -10.23 -8.66
C LEU A 38 48.00 -8.76 -9.08
N LEU A 39 47.21 -8.30 -10.04
CA LEU A 39 46.91 -6.88 -10.20
C LEU A 39 46.15 -6.46 -8.94
N VAL A 40 46.85 -5.77 -8.04
CA VAL A 40 46.24 -4.96 -6.99
C VAL A 40 45.51 -3.83 -7.71
N THR A 41 44.25 -4.05 -8.07
CA THR A 41 43.33 -2.99 -8.45
C THR A 41 43.20 -2.08 -7.24
N GLY A 42 43.90 -0.93 -7.29
CA GLY A 42 43.74 0.12 -6.32
C GLY A 42 42.25 0.45 -6.20
N CYS A 43 41.73 0.44 -4.98
CA CYS A 43 40.46 1.05 -4.64
C CYS A 43 40.53 2.51 -5.11
N SER A 44 40.06 2.76 -6.33
CA SER A 44 39.73 4.10 -6.76
C SER A 44 38.52 4.47 -5.93
N SER A 45 38.76 5.25 -4.87
CA SER A 45 37.75 6.02 -4.20
C SER A 45 37.00 6.79 -5.27
N ILE A 46 35.81 6.33 -5.62
CA ILE A 46 34.82 7.14 -6.32
C ILE A 46 34.71 8.40 -5.45
N PRO A 47 35.08 9.59 -5.93
CA PRO A 47 34.76 10.80 -5.18
C PRO A 47 33.25 10.74 -4.99
N ALA A 48 32.82 10.65 -3.74
CA ALA A 48 31.45 10.95 -3.39
C ALA A 48 31.29 12.41 -3.77
N ASP A 49 30.76 12.62 -4.98
CA ASP A 49 30.34 13.93 -5.42
C ASP A 49 29.24 14.33 -4.44
N SER A 50 29.66 15.07 -3.42
CA SER A 50 28.83 15.83 -2.53
C SER A 50 28.43 17.12 -3.25
N GLY A 51 28.14 17.00 -4.55
CA GLY A 51 27.22 17.89 -5.23
C GLY A 51 25.90 17.76 -4.49
N GLY A 52 25.74 18.59 -3.46
CA GLY A 52 24.44 18.83 -2.87
C GLY A 52 23.50 19.07 -4.03
N LEU A 53 22.51 18.21 -4.21
CA LEU A 53 21.43 18.44 -5.15
C LEU A 53 20.92 19.84 -4.81
N GLY A 54 21.32 20.82 -5.61
CA GLY A 54 20.91 22.20 -5.42
C GLY A 54 19.39 22.15 -5.32
N GLN A 55 18.85 22.70 -4.23
CA GLN A 55 17.41 22.77 -4.06
C GLN A 55 16.81 23.27 -5.38
N PRO A 56 15.84 22.55 -5.98
CA PRO A 56 15.27 22.95 -7.24
C PRO A 56 14.89 24.43 -7.19
N SER A 57 15.50 25.22 -8.07
CA SER A 57 15.27 26.66 -8.09
C SER A 57 13.78 26.93 -8.28
N GLY A 58 13.19 27.79 -7.48
CA GLY A 58 11.77 28.13 -7.53
C GLY A 58 10.94 27.56 -6.37
N LEU A 59 11.43 26.55 -5.64
CA LEU A 59 10.72 26.06 -4.44
C LEU A 59 10.61 27.14 -3.37
N GLU A 60 11.59 28.05 -3.28
CA GLU A 60 11.57 29.19 -2.37
C GLU A 60 10.41 30.18 -2.63
N LYS A 61 9.76 30.09 -3.80
CA LYS A 61 8.58 30.90 -4.14
C LYS A 61 7.30 30.34 -3.53
N ILE A 62 7.28 29.07 -3.11
CA ILE A 62 6.12 28.43 -2.50
C ILE A 62 6.08 28.79 -1.02
N ARG A 63 5.11 29.61 -0.62
CA ARG A 63 4.92 30.02 0.78
C ARG A 63 3.89 29.19 1.53
N HIS A 64 2.95 28.58 0.79
CA HIS A 64 1.85 27.82 1.36
C HIS A 64 1.67 26.55 0.55
N VAL A 65 1.57 25.42 1.26
CA VAL A 65 1.17 24.13 0.72
C VAL A 65 -0.18 23.80 1.31
N ILE A 66 -1.20 23.65 0.46
CA ILE A 66 -2.54 23.24 0.86
C ILE A 66 -2.72 21.82 0.34
N VAL A 67 -2.92 20.88 1.27
CA VAL A 67 -3.16 19.47 0.94
C VAL A 67 -4.65 19.18 1.09
N ILE A 68 -5.30 18.84 -0.02
CA ILE A 68 -6.68 18.35 -0.03
C ILE A 68 -6.63 16.83 -0.18
N TYR A 69 -6.93 16.12 0.92
CA TYR A 69 -6.90 14.66 0.94
C TYR A 69 -8.29 14.09 0.68
N GLN A 70 -8.45 13.40 -0.44
CA GLN A 70 -9.72 12.78 -0.86
C GLN A 70 -9.75 11.30 -0.48
N GLU A 71 -10.91 10.66 -0.63
CA GLU A 71 -11.14 9.27 -0.21
C GLU A 71 -11.45 8.34 -1.40
N ASN A 72 -10.88 7.15 -1.32
CA ASN A 72 -11.38 5.87 -1.84
C ASN A 72 -11.68 5.78 -3.34
N TRP A 73 -10.91 6.47 -4.17
CA TRP A 73 -10.87 6.27 -5.62
C TRP A 73 -9.48 5.85 -6.09
N SER A 74 -9.40 4.80 -6.91
CA SER A 74 -8.16 4.46 -7.62
C SER A 74 -7.90 5.46 -8.75
N PHE A 75 -6.66 5.51 -9.24
CA PHE A 75 -6.33 6.33 -10.40
C PHE A 75 -7.20 5.96 -11.61
N ASP A 76 -7.25 4.67 -11.97
CA ASP A 76 -8.07 4.18 -13.09
C ASP A 76 -9.58 4.43 -12.91
N GLY A 77 -10.05 4.48 -11.66
CA GLY A 77 -11.45 4.73 -11.33
C GLY A 77 -11.92 6.17 -11.63
N LEU A 78 -11.01 7.14 -11.76
CA LEU A 78 -11.33 8.54 -12.10
C LEU A 78 -10.60 9.03 -13.35
N TYR A 79 -9.30 8.77 -13.43
CA TYR A 79 -8.40 9.32 -14.44
C TYR A 79 -7.95 8.28 -15.47
N GLY A 80 -8.42 7.04 -15.41
CA GLY A 80 -8.04 5.99 -16.36
C GLY A 80 -8.45 6.26 -17.82
N LYS A 81 -9.35 7.22 -18.05
CA LYS A 81 -9.74 7.73 -19.38
C LYS A 81 -9.16 9.11 -19.70
N PHE A 82 -8.44 9.72 -18.76
CA PHE A 82 -7.96 11.08 -18.89
C PHE A 82 -6.93 11.20 -20.04
N PRO A 83 -7.01 12.22 -20.90
CA PRO A 83 -6.10 12.36 -22.03
C PRO A 83 -4.63 12.39 -21.61
N GLY A 84 -3.84 11.45 -22.15
CA GLY A 84 -2.39 11.36 -21.93
C GLY A 84 -1.98 10.57 -20.68
N ALA A 85 -2.90 10.12 -19.84
CA ALA A 85 -2.60 9.27 -18.69
C ALA A 85 -2.28 7.83 -19.10
N GLU A 86 -1.35 7.18 -18.38
CA GLU A 86 -1.24 5.73 -18.39
C GLU A 86 -2.40 5.13 -17.59
N GLY A 87 -3.42 4.60 -18.28
CA GLY A 87 -4.67 4.19 -17.65
C GLY A 87 -5.34 2.98 -18.30
N LEU A 88 -6.67 2.98 -18.40
CA LEU A 88 -7.47 1.84 -18.87
C LEU A 88 -7.08 1.36 -20.28
N ALA A 89 -6.60 2.27 -21.14
CA ALA A 89 -6.12 1.90 -22.48
C ALA A 89 -4.86 1.01 -22.44
N ASN A 90 -4.12 1.02 -21.32
CA ASN A 90 -2.87 0.30 -21.09
C ASN A 90 -3.08 -1.03 -20.34
N ALA A 91 -4.31 -1.35 -19.94
CA ALA A 91 -4.60 -2.52 -19.11
C ALA A 91 -4.23 -3.86 -19.77
N GLY A 92 -4.40 -3.96 -21.09
CA GLY A 92 -4.11 -5.18 -21.86
C GLY A 92 -4.88 -6.40 -21.33
N GLU A 93 -4.19 -7.52 -21.13
CA GLU A 93 -4.80 -8.77 -20.64
C GLU A 93 -5.37 -8.66 -19.21
N ARG A 94 -4.96 -7.64 -18.43
CA ARG A 94 -5.41 -7.40 -17.05
C ARG A 94 -6.90 -7.02 -16.96
N VAL A 95 -7.51 -6.65 -18.08
CA VAL A 95 -8.98 -6.50 -18.18
C VAL A 95 -9.69 -7.81 -17.84
N THR A 96 -9.09 -8.95 -18.17
CA THR A 96 -9.64 -10.27 -17.83
C THR A 96 -9.48 -10.52 -16.34
N GLN A 97 -10.60 -10.67 -15.65
CA GLN A 97 -10.63 -10.97 -14.23
C GLN A 97 -10.93 -12.45 -14.02
N MET A 98 -10.27 -13.05 -13.04
CA MET A 98 -10.35 -14.49 -12.75
C MET A 98 -11.18 -14.73 -11.50
N LYS A 99 -11.98 -15.78 -11.51
CA LYS A 99 -12.64 -16.35 -10.33
C LYS A 99 -11.58 -16.99 -9.43
N LYS A 100 -11.94 -17.26 -8.17
CA LYS A 100 -11.03 -17.88 -7.20
C LYS A 100 -10.54 -19.26 -7.63
N GLU A 101 -11.34 -19.98 -8.41
CA GLU A 101 -11.05 -21.31 -8.96
C GLU A 101 -10.18 -21.26 -10.24
N GLY A 102 -9.79 -20.06 -10.71
CA GLY A 102 -8.87 -19.88 -11.84
C GLY A 102 -9.53 -19.83 -13.22
N THR A 103 -10.85 -19.70 -13.30
CA THR A 103 -11.57 -19.50 -14.58
C THR A 103 -11.94 -18.03 -14.78
N PRO A 104 -11.97 -17.49 -16.02
CA PRO A 104 -12.31 -16.10 -16.24
C PRO A 104 -13.79 -15.81 -15.93
N TYR A 105 -14.06 -14.59 -15.47
CA TYR A 105 -15.42 -14.06 -15.48
C TYR A 105 -15.87 -13.79 -16.92
N THR A 106 -17.08 -14.24 -17.26
CA THR A 106 -17.73 -13.91 -18.53
C THR A 106 -18.77 -12.79 -18.38
N THR A 107 -19.24 -12.58 -17.15
CA THR A 107 -20.09 -11.48 -16.70
C THR A 107 -19.62 -11.06 -15.30
N LEU A 108 -19.83 -9.79 -14.95
CA LEU A 108 -19.55 -9.30 -13.60
C LEU A 108 -20.70 -9.65 -12.66
N PRO A 109 -20.42 -9.91 -11.37
CA PRO A 109 -21.48 -9.94 -10.37
C PRO A 109 -22.14 -8.55 -10.30
N GLN A 110 -23.45 -8.52 -10.03
CA GLN A 110 -24.16 -7.25 -9.88
C GLN A 110 -23.57 -6.42 -8.72
N PRO A 111 -23.25 -5.13 -8.92
CA PRO A 111 -22.85 -4.24 -7.84
C PRO A 111 -23.85 -4.25 -6.68
N LEU A 112 -23.32 -4.11 -5.47
CA LEU A 112 -24.11 -4.07 -4.24
C LEU A 112 -24.31 -2.64 -3.74
N ASP A 113 -25.50 -2.38 -3.21
CA ASP A 113 -25.81 -1.20 -2.39
C ASP A 113 -25.41 -1.48 -0.94
N THR A 114 -24.27 -0.93 -0.55
CA THR A 114 -23.70 -1.08 0.80
C THR A 114 -24.32 -0.16 1.84
N SER A 115 -25.25 0.72 1.46
CA SER A 115 -26.04 1.49 2.43
C SER A 115 -27.10 0.64 3.15
N LYS A 116 -27.41 -0.53 2.60
CA LYS A 116 -28.32 -1.52 3.19
C LYS A 116 -27.58 -2.44 4.16
N THR A 117 -28.30 -2.96 5.15
CA THR A 117 -27.77 -3.93 6.12
C THR A 117 -28.69 -5.15 6.20
N PRO A 118 -28.30 -6.31 5.64
CA PRO A 118 -27.05 -6.57 4.91
C PRO A 118 -27.02 -5.85 3.54
N PRO A 119 -25.83 -5.68 2.93
CA PRO A 119 -25.72 -5.22 1.55
C PRO A 119 -26.56 -6.08 0.61
N ALA A 120 -27.19 -5.45 -0.38
CA ALA A 120 -28.06 -6.12 -1.33
C ALA A 120 -27.76 -5.66 -2.76
N PRO A 121 -28.12 -6.44 -3.80
CA PRO A 121 -27.93 -6.03 -5.18
C PRO A 121 -28.52 -4.63 -5.45
N ASP A 122 -27.73 -3.79 -6.11
CA ASP A 122 -28.12 -2.45 -6.49
C ASP A 122 -28.91 -2.49 -7.79
N ALA A 123 -30.22 -2.23 -7.70
CA ALA A 123 -31.15 -2.29 -8.83
C ALA A 123 -30.85 -1.26 -9.94
N ARG A 124 -29.96 -0.29 -9.70
CA ARG A 124 -29.50 0.66 -10.73
C ARG A 124 -28.62 -0.01 -11.79
N PHE A 125 -27.94 -1.10 -11.42
CA PHE A 125 -27.05 -1.84 -12.32
C PHE A 125 -27.75 -3.11 -12.82
N PRO A 126 -27.56 -3.49 -14.10
CA PRO A 126 -28.08 -4.75 -14.60
C PRO A 126 -27.32 -5.95 -14.00
N PRO A 127 -27.96 -7.13 -13.89
CA PRO A 127 -27.33 -8.31 -13.30
C PRO A 127 -26.30 -8.99 -14.21
N ASP A 128 -26.24 -8.62 -15.49
CA ASP A 128 -25.43 -9.24 -16.55
C ASP A 128 -24.43 -8.27 -17.17
N LEU A 129 -23.82 -7.41 -16.34
CA LEU A 129 -22.77 -6.49 -16.79
C LEU A 129 -21.64 -7.25 -17.51
N PRO A 130 -21.15 -6.74 -18.66
CA PRO A 130 -19.99 -7.31 -19.34
C PRO A 130 -18.78 -7.39 -18.42
N ALA A 131 -17.98 -8.46 -18.52
CA ALA A 131 -16.72 -8.62 -17.80
C ALA A 131 -15.60 -7.71 -18.31
N ALA A 132 -15.79 -6.40 -18.20
CA ALA A 132 -14.86 -5.37 -18.62
C ALA A 132 -15.06 -4.07 -17.82
N PRO A 133 -14.09 -3.14 -17.80
CA PRO A 133 -14.29 -1.82 -17.23
C PRO A 133 -15.50 -1.10 -17.83
N TYR A 134 -16.31 -0.46 -16.99
CA TYR A 134 -17.50 0.27 -17.45
C TYR A 134 -17.67 1.61 -16.73
N ASP A 135 -18.31 2.55 -17.43
CA ASP A 135 -18.62 3.87 -16.90
C ASP A 135 -19.80 3.81 -15.93
N ALA A 136 -19.53 4.07 -14.65
CA ALA A 136 -20.51 4.12 -13.57
C ALA A 136 -21.55 5.21 -13.77
N ALA A 137 -21.22 6.32 -14.48
CA ALA A 137 -22.11 7.45 -14.70
C ALA A 137 -23.40 7.06 -15.44
N ARG A 138 -23.38 5.95 -16.18
CA ARG A 138 -24.56 5.39 -16.88
C ARG A 138 -25.63 4.86 -15.93
N TYR A 139 -25.27 4.56 -14.69
CA TYR A 139 -26.15 3.93 -13.69
C TYR A 139 -26.29 4.80 -12.43
N VAL A 140 -25.19 5.44 -12.02
CA VAL A 140 -25.10 6.29 -10.84
C VAL A 140 -24.36 7.57 -11.23
N PRO A 141 -25.03 8.73 -11.27
CA PRO A 141 -24.35 9.99 -11.54
C PRO A 141 -23.25 10.30 -10.49
N PRO A 142 -22.17 11.02 -10.86
CA PRO A 142 -21.02 11.27 -9.95
C PRO A 142 -21.35 12.02 -8.64
N ASP A 143 -22.49 12.70 -8.56
CA ASP A 143 -22.99 13.39 -7.36
C ASP A 143 -23.83 12.47 -6.44
N ARG A 144 -23.94 11.18 -6.77
CA ARG A 144 -24.70 10.18 -6.02
C ARG A 144 -23.77 9.12 -5.43
N LYS A 145 -24.19 8.56 -4.30
CA LYS A 145 -23.48 7.45 -3.66
C LYS A 145 -23.63 6.16 -4.46
N THR A 146 -22.51 5.51 -4.70
CA THR A 146 -22.41 4.10 -5.10
C THR A 146 -22.41 3.20 -3.85
N GLY A 147 -22.28 1.89 -4.05
CA GLY A 147 -21.75 1.02 -3.01
C GLY A 147 -20.27 1.31 -2.71
N ASP A 148 -19.68 0.51 -1.84
CA ASP A 148 -18.27 0.59 -1.47
C ASP A 148 -17.54 -0.70 -1.85
N ILE A 149 -16.22 -0.63 -1.95
CA ILE A 149 -15.30 -1.72 -2.28
C ILE A 149 -14.23 -1.85 -1.18
N VAL A 150 -13.72 -3.06 -1.00
CA VAL A 150 -12.73 -3.35 0.04
C VAL A 150 -11.37 -2.72 -0.26
N ASN A 151 -10.74 -2.19 0.79
CA ASN A 151 -9.43 -1.52 0.77
C ASN A 151 -8.51 -2.07 1.88
N ARG A 152 -8.51 -3.39 2.08
CA ARG A 152 -7.76 -4.07 3.15
C ARG A 152 -6.52 -4.73 2.57
N ALA A 153 -5.40 -4.67 3.28
CA ALA A 153 -4.11 -5.09 2.74
C ALA A 153 -4.07 -6.54 2.24
N PHE A 154 -4.75 -7.46 2.93
CA PHE A 154 -4.78 -8.87 2.53
C PHE A 154 -5.59 -9.08 1.25
N GLN A 155 -6.70 -8.37 1.08
CA GLN A 155 -7.50 -8.37 -0.13
C GLN A 155 -6.74 -7.72 -1.28
N GLU A 156 -6.15 -6.55 -1.09
CA GLU A 156 -5.37 -5.84 -2.12
C GLU A 156 -4.25 -6.73 -2.69
N ARG A 157 -3.52 -7.45 -1.84
CA ARG A 157 -2.50 -8.42 -2.28
C ARG A 157 -3.07 -9.54 -3.14
N ARG A 158 -4.25 -10.06 -2.79
CA ARG A 158 -4.96 -11.09 -3.56
C ARG A 158 -5.49 -10.54 -4.89
N GLN A 159 -5.91 -9.27 -4.92
CA GLN A 159 -6.37 -8.59 -6.13
C GLN A 159 -5.23 -8.32 -7.13
N ILE A 160 -4.08 -7.85 -6.62
CA ILE A 160 -2.84 -7.65 -7.40
C ILE A 160 -2.29 -8.98 -7.92
N ASN A 161 -2.45 -10.04 -7.14
CA ASN A 161 -2.18 -11.43 -7.54
C ASN A 161 -0.77 -11.63 -8.13
N GLY A 162 0.26 -11.12 -7.45
CA GLY A 162 1.64 -11.21 -7.92
C GLY A 162 1.93 -10.41 -9.21
N GLY A 163 1.16 -9.35 -9.47
CA GLY A 163 1.31 -8.49 -10.64
C GLY A 163 0.46 -8.90 -11.84
N ARG A 164 -0.33 -9.98 -11.73
CA ARG A 164 -1.31 -10.37 -12.76
C ARG A 164 -2.49 -9.42 -12.85
N MET A 165 -2.83 -8.74 -11.74
CA MET A 165 -3.91 -7.74 -11.67
C MET A 165 -5.29 -8.27 -12.09
N ASP A 166 -5.53 -9.56 -11.87
CA ASP A 166 -6.69 -10.30 -12.35
C ASP A 166 -7.63 -10.77 -11.22
N GLY A 167 -7.39 -10.32 -9.99
CA GLY A 167 -8.13 -10.76 -8.79
C GLY A 167 -9.14 -9.76 -8.23
N PHE A 168 -9.33 -8.59 -8.84
CA PHE A 168 -10.14 -7.49 -8.29
C PHE A 168 -11.60 -7.88 -8.09
N VAL A 169 -12.19 -8.60 -9.05
CA VAL A 169 -13.58 -9.05 -8.96
C VAL A 169 -13.76 -10.16 -7.92
N ALA A 170 -12.84 -11.14 -7.88
CA ALA A 170 -12.96 -12.30 -7.00
C ALA A 170 -12.69 -11.98 -5.53
N TRP A 171 -11.84 -10.99 -5.26
CA TRP A 171 -11.36 -10.64 -3.92
C TRP A 171 -11.90 -9.30 -3.44
N SER A 172 -13.13 -8.97 -3.86
CA SER A 172 -13.91 -7.85 -3.36
C SER A 172 -15.33 -8.31 -3.06
N GLU A 173 -15.87 -7.89 -1.91
CA GLU A 173 -17.27 -8.10 -1.53
C GLU A 173 -18.23 -7.42 -2.52
N ASN A 174 -17.74 -6.44 -3.28
CA ASN A 174 -18.47 -5.72 -4.32
C ASN A 174 -17.71 -5.77 -5.65
N GLY A 175 -17.31 -6.97 -6.09
CA GLY A 175 -16.46 -7.19 -7.27
C GLY A 175 -16.98 -6.62 -8.58
N GLY A 176 -18.31 -6.47 -8.73
CA GLY A 176 -18.90 -5.82 -9.91
C GLY A 176 -18.59 -4.33 -9.96
N LEU A 177 -18.55 -3.67 -8.80
CA LEU A 177 -18.22 -2.25 -8.70
C LEU A 177 -16.71 -2.02 -8.84
N ALA A 178 -15.87 -3.01 -8.52
CA ALA A 178 -14.41 -2.91 -8.66
C ALA A 178 -13.94 -2.65 -10.11
N MET A 179 -14.77 -3.00 -11.11
CA MET A 179 -14.50 -2.73 -12.52
C MET A 179 -15.14 -1.42 -13.02
N SER A 180 -15.76 -0.63 -12.14
CA SER A 180 -16.38 0.63 -12.52
C SER A 180 -15.38 1.78 -12.55
N TYR A 181 -15.62 2.76 -13.42
CA TYR A 181 -14.90 4.04 -13.43
C TYR A 181 -15.86 5.19 -13.67
N TYR A 182 -15.46 6.40 -13.31
CA TYR A 182 -16.02 7.65 -13.83
C TYR A 182 -15.00 8.28 -14.77
N ASP A 183 -15.45 8.75 -15.94
CA ASP A 183 -14.60 9.61 -16.76
C ASP A 183 -14.52 11.01 -16.12
N ALA A 184 -13.45 11.24 -15.36
CA ALA A 184 -13.30 12.50 -14.63
C ALA A 184 -12.90 13.67 -15.53
N THR A 185 -12.62 13.46 -16.83
CA THR A 185 -12.05 14.46 -17.75
C THR A 185 -12.75 15.82 -17.64
N ASP A 186 -14.08 15.82 -17.68
CA ASP A 186 -14.89 17.05 -17.64
C ASP A 186 -15.46 17.39 -16.25
N LEU A 187 -15.22 16.54 -15.25
CA LEU A 187 -15.59 16.80 -13.85
C LEU A 187 -14.73 17.93 -13.27
N PRO A 188 -15.16 18.62 -12.19
CA PRO A 188 -14.38 19.70 -11.58
C PRO A 188 -12.91 19.33 -11.27
N VAL A 189 -12.67 18.10 -10.80
CA VAL A 189 -11.31 17.60 -10.53
C VAL A 189 -10.49 17.35 -11.80
N GLY A 190 -11.12 16.88 -12.89
CA GLY A 190 -10.44 16.72 -14.18
C GLY A 190 -10.08 18.06 -14.82
N ARG A 191 -10.93 19.09 -14.70
CA ARG A 191 -10.61 20.44 -15.17
C ARG A 191 -9.40 21.05 -14.46
N LEU A 192 -9.21 20.72 -13.18
CA LEU A 192 -7.96 21.07 -12.47
C LEU A 192 -6.78 20.30 -13.06
N ALA A 193 -6.91 18.99 -13.30
CA ALA A 193 -5.87 18.19 -13.93
C ALA A 193 -5.51 18.66 -15.36
N GLN A 194 -6.45 19.26 -16.11
CA GLN A 194 -6.18 19.85 -17.43
C GLN A 194 -5.35 21.15 -17.33
N GLN A 195 -5.45 21.88 -16.22
CA GLN A 195 -4.77 23.16 -16.01
C GLN A 195 -3.42 23.01 -15.31
N TYR A 196 -3.24 21.93 -14.57
CA TYR A 196 -2.10 21.70 -13.68
C TYR A 196 -1.48 20.33 -13.93
N THR A 197 -0.62 19.88 -13.02
CA THR A 197 0.04 18.58 -13.11
C THR A 197 -0.86 17.48 -12.56
N LEU A 198 -1.07 16.43 -13.35
CA LEU A 198 -1.57 15.15 -12.89
C LEU A 198 -0.39 14.18 -12.76
N ALA A 199 -0.29 13.48 -11.62
CA ALA A 199 0.69 12.42 -11.42
C ALA A 199 0.02 11.06 -11.58
N ASP A 200 0.37 10.32 -12.61
CA ASP A 200 -0.16 8.99 -12.96
C ASP A 200 0.70 7.82 -12.48
N HIS A 201 1.86 8.11 -11.87
CA HIS A 201 2.69 7.15 -11.12
C HIS A 201 2.78 7.49 -9.63
N PHE A 202 1.65 7.91 -9.04
CA PHE A 202 1.53 8.17 -7.61
C PHE A 202 0.76 7.04 -6.91
N PHE A 203 1.41 6.36 -5.98
CA PHE A 203 0.86 5.20 -5.27
C PHE A 203 0.61 5.56 -3.81
N HIS A 204 -0.45 4.97 -3.23
CA HIS A 204 -0.60 4.98 -1.78
C HIS A 204 0.63 4.38 -1.09
N SER A 205 0.96 4.87 0.11
CA SER A 205 2.23 4.54 0.76
C SER A 205 2.29 3.11 1.27
N ALA A 206 1.13 2.57 1.66
CA ALA A 206 1.03 1.19 2.12
C ALA A 206 -0.34 0.60 1.78
N PHE A 207 -0.36 -0.71 1.55
CA PHE A 207 -1.61 -1.46 1.45
C PHE A 207 -2.39 -1.38 2.77
N ASP A 208 -3.73 -1.37 2.68
CA ASP A 208 -4.75 -1.08 3.72
C ASP A 208 -5.39 0.32 3.64
N GLY A 209 -6.42 0.50 4.47
CA GLY A 209 -7.41 1.55 4.32
C GLY A 209 -6.95 2.93 4.80
N SER A 210 -7.93 3.82 4.89
CA SER A 210 -7.74 5.26 5.08
C SER A 210 -6.84 5.61 6.26
N LEU A 211 -7.12 5.10 7.47
CA LEU A 211 -6.38 5.49 8.67
C LEU A 211 -4.88 5.27 8.50
N PHE A 212 -4.48 4.14 7.92
CA PHE A 212 -3.07 3.80 7.78
C PHE A 212 -2.35 4.74 6.82
N ASN A 213 -2.95 5.03 5.66
CA ASN A 213 -2.36 5.95 4.69
C ASN A 213 -2.38 7.42 5.16
N HIS A 214 -3.31 7.82 6.03
CA HIS A 214 -3.26 9.14 6.69
C HIS A 214 -2.04 9.28 7.62
N PHE A 215 -1.66 8.22 8.35
CA PHE A 215 -0.42 8.24 9.13
C PHE A 215 0.79 8.42 8.21
N TRP A 216 0.86 7.67 7.10
CA TRP A 216 1.95 7.83 6.13
C TRP A 216 2.02 9.23 5.52
N LEU A 217 0.88 9.88 5.27
CA LEU A 217 0.85 11.27 4.81
C LEU A 217 1.46 12.25 5.83
N ILE A 218 1.20 12.04 7.13
CA ILE A 218 1.50 13.04 8.17
C ILE A 218 2.83 12.78 8.88
N CYS A 219 3.27 11.53 9.02
CA CYS A 219 4.50 11.17 9.72
C CYS A 219 5.44 10.26 8.92
N ALA A 220 5.04 9.80 7.73
CA ALA A 220 5.75 8.74 7.00
C ALA A 220 6.07 7.52 7.89
N CYS A 221 5.10 7.15 8.74
CA CYS A 221 5.31 6.17 9.81
C CYS A 221 4.10 5.23 9.99
N THR A 222 4.36 4.05 10.55
CA THR A 222 3.34 3.04 10.84
C THR A 222 2.92 3.15 12.30
N PRO A 223 1.64 3.41 12.61
CA PRO A 223 1.13 3.47 13.99
C PRO A 223 1.20 2.10 14.68
N VAL A 224 1.59 2.09 15.95
CA VAL A 224 1.77 0.88 16.75
C VAL A 224 0.89 0.93 17.99
N TRP A 225 0.17 -0.16 18.26
CA TRP A 225 -0.61 -0.38 19.46
C TRP A 225 -0.41 -1.81 20.00
N PRO A 226 0.73 -2.08 20.68
CA PRO A 226 1.07 -3.43 21.13
C PRO A 226 0.10 -4.01 22.15
N SER A 227 -0.64 -3.16 22.87
CA SER A 227 -1.66 -3.53 23.85
C SER A 227 -3.09 -3.60 23.27
N ALA A 228 -3.25 -3.54 21.95
CA ALA A 228 -4.57 -3.60 21.32
C ALA A 228 -5.37 -4.84 21.78
N PRO A 229 -6.66 -4.68 22.16
CA PRO A 229 -7.54 -5.77 22.53
C PRO A 229 -7.62 -6.88 21.47
N ALA A 230 -7.79 -8.13 21.92
CA ALA A 230 -7.83 -9.29 21.03
C ALA A 230 -8.93 -9.21 19.96
N ASN A 231 -10.06 -8.54 20.24
CA ASN A 231 -11.16 -8.37 19.28
C ASN A 231 -10.83 -7.37 18.16
N LEU A 232 -9.81 -6.52 18.31
CA LEU A 232 -9.33 -5.61 17.27
C LEU A 232 -8.17 -6.20 16.45
N ARG A 233 -7.60 -7.32 16.88
CA ARG A 233 -6.52 -7.99 16.17
C ARG A 233 -7.03 -8.83 15.01
N ILE A 234 -6.32 -8.73 13.89
CA ILE A 234 -6.43 -9.63 12.76
C ILE A 234 -5.95 -11.00 13.22
N GLN A 235 -6.71 -12.04 12.92
CA GLN A 235 -6.29 -13.42 13.15
C GLN A 235 -5.98 -14.06 11.80
N LEU A 236 -4.80 -14.67 11.73
CA LEU A 236 -4.32 -15.39 10.56
C LEU A 236 -4.27 -16.88 10.88
N ASP A 237 -4.51 -17.73 9.88
CA ASP A 237 -4.18 -19.14 9.97
C ASP A 237 -2.68 -19.40 9.73
N ALA A 238 -2.28 -20.68 9.71
CA ALA A 238 -0.90 -21.09 9.49
C ALA A 238 -0.38 -20.75 8.08
N GLN A 239 -1.26 -20.47 7.13
CA GLN A 239 -0.95 -20.10 5.75
C GLN A 239 -0.86 -18.58 5.58
N GLY A 240 -1.18 -17.81 6.63
CA GLY A 240 -1.20 -16.35 6.60
C GLY A 240 -2.50 -15.77 6.06
N ASP A 241 -3.55 -16.59 5.93
CA ASP A 241 -4.86 -16.16 5.48
C ASP A 241 -5.71 -15.63 6.63
N VAL A 242 -6.51 -14.59 6.34
CA VAL A 242 -7.34 -13.93 7.34
C VAL A 242 -8.52 -14.82 7.71
N VAL A 243 -8.51 -15.34 8.94
CA VAL A 243 -9.64 -16.09 9.53
C VAL A 243 -10.57 -15.20 10.34
N ARG A 244 -10.08 -14.05 10.81
CA ARG A 244 -10.88 -13.02 11.46
C ARG A 244 -10.36 -11.64 11.13
N HIS A 245 -11.23 -10.79 10.60
CA HIS A 245 -10.90 -9.39 10.35
C HIS A 245 -10.66 -8.64 11.67
N GLY A 246 -9.76 -7.66 11.58
CA GLY A 246 -9.43 -6.72 12.64
C GLY A 246 -8.84 -5.46 12.01
N SER A 247 -8.36 -4.57 12.87
CA SER A 247 -7.71 -3.32 12.48
C SER A 247 -6.25 -3.23 12.93
N VAL A 248 -5.80 -4.19 13.74
CA VAL A 248 -4.43 -4.28 14.25
C VAL A 248 -3.83 -5.60 13.83
N THR A 249 -2.61 -5.60 13.30
CA THR A 249 -1.90 -6.84 12.94
C THR A 249 -1.56 -7.66 14.19
N PRO A 250 -1.25 -8.97 14.05
CA PRO A 250 -0.86 -9.80 15.19
C PRO A 250 0.30 -9.23 16.01
N ASP A 251 1.26 -8.59 15.34
CA ASP A 251 2.45 -7.93 15.90
C ASP A 251 2.21 -6.48 16.36
N GLY A 252 0.98 -5.97 16.27
CA GLY A 252 0.58 -4.73 16.94
C GLY A 252 0.61 -3.46 16.10
N TYR A 253 0.73 -3.54 14.77
CA TYR A 253 0.60 -2.37 13.90
C TYR A 253 -0.86 -2.07 13.59
N VAL A 254 -1.26 -0.80 13.66
CA VAL A 254 -2.61 -0.36 13.34
C VAL A 254 -2.69 -0.12 11.83
N VAL A 255 -3.44 -0.96 11.13
CA VAL A 255 -3.50 -0.95 9.65
C VAL A 255 -4.88 -0.57 9.13
N HIS A 256 -5.92 -0.62 9.96
CA HIS A 256 -7.27 -0.24 9.56
C HIS A 256 -7.94 0.65 10.61
N THR A 257 -9.18 1.08 10.33
CA THR A 257 -9.94 2.00 11.19
C THR A 257 -10.02 1.53 12.64
N VAL A 258 -9.52 2.38 13.53
CA VAL A 258 -9.68 2.35 14.98
C VAL A 258 -10.08 3.75 15.45
N TYR A 259 -10.66 3.84 16.63
CA TYR A 259 -11.06 5.13 17.20
C TYR A 259 -10.04 5.62 18.22
N PRO A 260 -9.69 6.91 18.23
CA PRO A 260 -8.77 7.47 19.22
C PRO A 260 -9.42 7.57 20.61
N ALA A 261 -8.59 7.57 21.66
CA ALA A 261 -9.02 7.82 23.03
C ALA A 261 -9.61 9.23 23.23
N ASN A 262 -9.26 10.17 22.35
CA ASN A 262 -9.81 11.52 22.35
C ASN A 262 -11.07 11.57 21.48
N PRO A 263 -12.17 12.18 21.94
CA PRO A 263 -13.37 12.33 21.13
C PRO A 263 -13.12 13.23 19.90
N PRO A 264 -13.91 13.08 18.82
CA PRO A 264 -15.12 12.25 18.73
C PRO A 264 -14.85 10.78 18.37
N TYR A 265 -15.65 9.89 18.96
CA TYR A 265 -15.80 8.47 18.57
C TYR A 265 -17.25 8.02 18.85
N PRO A 266 -17.73 6.93 18.23
CA PRO A 266 -19.12 6.48 18.39
C PRO A 266 -19.49 6.19 19.86
N ALA A 267 -20.66 6.64 20.29
CA ALA A 267 -21.20 6.38 21.63
C ALA A 267 -21.45 4.88 21.91
N THR A 268 -21.43 4.04 20.88
CA THR A 268 -21.51 2.57 20.99
C THR A 268 -20.24 1.97 21.59
N ILE A 269 -19.11 2.67 21.56
CA ILE A 269 -17.85 2.23 22.18
C ILE A 269 -17.89 2.57 23.66
N ARG A 270 -18.29 1.60 24.47
CA ARG A 270 -18.42 1.74 25.93
C ARG A 270 -17.16 1.38 26.71
N ASP A 271 -16.30 0.56 26.10
CA ASP A 271 -15.07 0.07 26.70
C ASP A 271 -13.89 0.95 26.23
N PRO A 272 -13.29 1.77 27.12
CA PRO A 272 -12.18 2.65 26.75
C PRO A 272 -10.95 1.89 26.26
N SER A 273 -10.79 0.60 26.61
CA SER A 273 -9.66 -0.20 26.12
C SER A 273 -9.71 -0.45 24.60
N GLN A 274 -10.87 -0.24 23.97
CA GLN A 274 -11.04 -0.32 22.51
C GLN A 274 -10.67 0.97 21.79
N LEU A 275 -10.27 2.01 22.53
CA LEU A 275 -9.81 3.27 21.96
C LEU A 275 -8.29 3.28 21.90
N MET A 276 -7.76 3.61 20.72
CA MET A 276 -6.34 3.71 20.48
C MET A 276 -5.77 4.88 21.32
N PRO A 277 -4.72 4.64 22.12
CA PRO A 277 -4.08 5.70 22.88
C PRO A 277 -3.48 6.76 21.95
N LEU A 278 -3.23 7.95 22.49
CA LEU A 278 -2.50 8.98 21.77
C LEU A 278 -1.10 8.47 21.40
N LEU A 279 -0.73 8.65 20.13
CA LEU A 279 0.58 8.29 19.61
C LEU A 279 1.45 9.56 19.55
N THR A 280 2.72 9.43 19.92
CA THR A 280 3.68 10.55 20.03
C THR A 280 4.75 10.51 18.94
N MET A 281 4.44 9.88 17.81
CA MET A 281 5.36 9.78 16.67
C MET A 281 5.60 11.17 16.07
N PRO A 282 6.83 11.48 15.62
CA PRO A 282 7.13 12.76 15.00
C PRO A 282 6.38 12.93 13.67
N THR A 283 5.89 14.14 13.40
CA THR A 283 5.27 14.54 12.13
C THR A 283 6.33 15.02 11.14
N ILE A 284 6.00 15.03 9.84
CA ILE A 284 6.91 15.51 8.79
C ILE A 284 7.05 17.05 8.72
N GLY A 285 6.38 17.78 9.62
CA GLY A 285 6.42 19.24 9.74
C GLY A 285 6.09 19.69 11.15
#